data_AF-A0A529FG87-F1
#
_entry.id   AF-A0A529FG87-F1
#
_cell.length_a   1.000
_cell.length_b   1.000
_cell.length_c   1.000
_cell.angle_alpha   90.00
_cell.angle_beta   90.00
_cell.angle_gamma   90.00
#
_symmetry.space_group_name_H-M   'P 1'
#
loop_
_entity.id
_entity.type
_entity.pdbx_description
1 polymer ?
#
loop_
_entity_poly.entity_id
_entity_poly.type
_entity_poly.pdbx_seq_one_letter_code
_entity_poly.pdbx_strand_id
1 'polypeptide(L)' 'MALPDFSMRQLLEAGIHFGHQTHRWNPKMAPYIYGARNNIHIIDLSQTVPLLHQA' A
#
# COMPACT_ATOMS: atom_id res chain seq x y z
N MET A 1 5.68 4.19 -25.51
CA MET A 1 4.51 4.37 -24.64
C MET A 1 5.03 5.02 -23.37
N ALA A 2 4.57 6.22 -22.99
CA ALA A 2 4.99 6.81 -21.72
C ALA A 2 4.48 5.94 -20.58
N LEU A 3 5.33 5.65 -19.59
CA LEU A 3 4.90 4.96 -18.38
C LEU A 3 3.89 5.85 -17.64
N PRO A 4 2.77 5.30 -17.15
CA PRO A 4 1.80 6.07 -16.38
C PRO A 4 2.46 6.58 -15.09
N ASP A 5 2.36 7.90 -14.84
CA ASP A 5 2.76 8.51 -13.58
C ASP A 5 1.61 8.41 -12.57
N PHE A 6 1.92 7.94 -11.37
CA PHE A 6 0.96 7.77 -10.29
C PHE A 6 1.36 8.63 -9.09
N SER A 7 0.42 9.49 -8.66
CA SER A 7 0.58 10.29 -7.45
C SER A 7 0.04 9.56 -6.21
N MET A 8 0.60 9.86 -5.03
CA MET A 8 0.11 9.33 -3.74
C MET A 8 -1.39 9.59 -3.54
N ARG A 9 -1.88 10.76 -3.98
CA ARG A 9 -3.29 11.13 -3.88
C ARG A 9 -4.19 10.19 -4.69
N GLN A 10 -3.82 9.89 -5.93
CA GLN A 10 -4.59 8.97 -6.77
C GLN A 10 -4.65 7.57 -6.16
N LEU A 11 -3.53 7.09 -5.60
CA LEU A 11 -3.48 5.80 -4.94
C LEU A 11 -4.34 5.74 -3.66
N LEU A 12 -4.39 6.85 -2.92
CA LEU A 12 -5.23 6.99 -1.74
C LEU A 12 -6.73 6.98 -2.12
N GLU A 13 -7.11 7.78 -3.13
CA GLU A 13 -8.49 7.87 -3.64
C GLU A 13 -8.97 6.56 -4.27
N ALA A 14 -8.06 5.80 -4.91
CA ALA A 14 -8.33 4.47 -5.44
C ALA A 14 -8.44 3.37 -4.36
N GLY A 15 -8.10 3.67 -3.10
CA GLY A 15 -8.24 2.73 -1.98
C GLY A 15 -7.21 1.59 -1.95
N ILE A 16 -6.07 1.72 -2.64
CA ILE A 16 -5.09 0.62 -2.74
C ILE A 16 -4.32 0.33 -1.43
N HIS A 17 -4.43 1.23 -0.45
CA HIS A 17 -3.79 1.08 0.86
C HIS A 17 -4.52 0.10 1.78
N PHE A 18 -5.72 -0.37 1.42
CA PHE A 18 -6.42 -1.39 2.19
C PHE A 18 -5.85 -2.78 1.89
N GLY A 19 -5.22 -3.38 2.89
CA GLY A 19 -4.71 -4.74 2.86
C GLY A 19 -5.73 -5.77 3.30
N HIS A 20 -5.22 -6.93 3.73
CA HIS A 20 -6.04 -8.02 4.26
C HIS A 20 -6.42 -7.80 5.73
N GLN A 21 -7.32 -8.65 6.22
CA GLN A 21 -7.64 -8.71 7.64
C GLN A 21 -6.40 -9.03 8.49
N THR A 22 -6.35 -8.52 9.72
CA THR A 22 -5.21 -8.67 10.64
C THR A 22 -4.85 -10.12 10.99
N HIS A 23 -5.76 -11.06 10.79
CA HIS A 23 -5.55 -12.48 11.03
C HIS A 23 -5.07 -13.25 9.78
N ARG A 24 -5.15 -12.63 8.60
CA ARG A 24 -4.81 -13.24 7.31
C ARG A 24 -3.73 -12.40 6.62
N TRP A 25 -2.55 -12.36 7.24
CA TRP A 25 -1.39 -11.64 6.73
C TRP A 25 -0.12 -12.49 6.85
N ASN A 26 0.88 -12.16 6.04
CA ASN A 26 2.19 -12.76 6.12
C ASN A 26 3.11 -11.88 7.00
N PRO A 27 3.72 -12.40 8.07
CA PRO A 27 4.64 -11.64 8.94
C PRO A 27 5.76 -10.90 8.20
N LYS A 28 6.19 -11.41 7.03
CA LYS A 28 7.19 -10.75 6.18
C LYS A 28 6.73 -9.40 5.62
N MET A 29 5.43 -9.11 5.64
CA MET A 29 4.87 -7.83 5.20
C MET A 29 4.98 -6.72 6.26
N ALA A 30 5.44 -7.03 7.48
CA ALA A 30 5.50 -6.07 8.58
C ALA A 30 6.19 -4.74 8.22
N PRO A 31 7.30 -4.72 7.45
CA PRO A 31 7.95 -3.46 7.07
C PRO A 31 7.11 -2.55 6.16
N TYR A 32 6.15 -3.11 5.42
CA TYR A 32 5.31 -2.40 4.45
C TYR A 32 3.94 -2.02 5.01
N ILE A 33 3.63 -2.42 6.24
CA ILE A 33 2.36 -2.13 6.91
C ILE A 33 2.52 -0.85 7.73
N TYR A 34 1.74 0.17 7.38
CA TYR A 34 1.66 1.42 8.14
C TYR A 34 0.97 1.22 9.50
N GLY A 35 -0.07 0.38 9.53
CA GLY A 35 -0.81 0.07 10.74
C GLY A 35 -2.01 -0.81 10.49
N ALA A 36 -2.95 -0.87 11.44
CA ALA A 36 -4.22 -1.56 11.26
C ALA A 36 -5.38 -0.74 11.82
N ARG A 37 -6.51 -0.74 11.12
CA ARG A 37 -7.76 -0.08 11.55
C ARG A 37 -8.94 -0.98 11.21
N ASN A 38 -9.89 -1.12 12.13
CA ASN A 38 -11.08 -1.97 11.95
C ASN A 38 -10.73 -3.40 11.48
N ASN A 39 -9.70 -4.00 12.07
CA ASN A 39 -9.18 -5.33 11.71
C ASN A 39 -8.65 -5.48 10.28
N ILE A 40 -8.34 -4.39 9.57
CA ILE A 40 -7.73 -4.39 8.24
C ILE A 40 -6.33 -3.75 8.34
N HIS A 41 -5.33 -4.38 7.72
CA HIS A 41 -4.01 -3.79 7.58
C HIS A 41 -4.04 -2.63 6.59
N ILE A 42 -3.37 -1.54 6.94
CA ILE A 42 -3.16 -0.39 6.07
C ILE A 42 -1.72 -0.47 5.56
N ILE A 43 -1.56 -0.47 4.24
CA ILE A 43 -0.28 -0.52 3.54
C ILE A 43 0.29 0.90 3.43
N ASP A 44 1.60 1.02 3.60
CA ASP A 44 2.31 2.29 3.54
C ASP A 44 2.48 2.79 2.09
N LEU A 45 1.71 3.81 1.72
CA LEU A 45 1.81 4.44 0.40
C LEU A 45 3.10 5.24 0.20
N SER A 46 3.75 5.69 1.28
CA SER A 46 5.03 6.40 1.18
C SER A 46 6.15 5.49 0.66
N GLN A 47 6.07 4.19 0.97
CA GLN A 47 6.94 3.16 0.42
C GLN A 47 6.45 2.67 -0.95
N THR A 48 5.13 2.56 -1.13
CA THR A 48 4.54 2.04 -2.37
C THR A 48 4.86 2.92 -3.58
N VAL A 49 4.75 4.24 -3.47
CA VAL A 49 5.00 5.18 -4.60
C VAL A 49 6.41 5.03 -5.21
N PRO A 50 7.51 5.14 -4.44
CA PRO A 50 8.85 4.97 -5.01
C PRO A 50 9.12 3.55 -5.51
N LEU A 51 8.59 2.52 -4.85
CA LEU A 51 8.74 1.13 -5.30
C LEU A 51 7.98 0.87 -6.61
N LEU A 52 6.82 1.50 -6.81
CA LEU A 52 6.06 1.44 -8.05
C LEU A 52 6.81 2.07 -9.23
N HIS A 53 7.52 3.18 -8.97
CA HIS A 53 8.33 3.87 -9.99
C HIS A 53 9.62 3.10 -10.35
N GLN A 54 10.10 2.23 -9.46
CA GLN A 54 11.30 1.41 -9.66
C GLN A 54 11.02 0.07 -10.35
N ALA A 55 9.76 -0.37 -10.39
CA ALA A 55 9.34 -1.63 -10.98
C ALA A 55 9.23 -1.55 -12.52
#